data_AF-A0A955TBL2-F1
#
_entry.id   AF-A0A955TBL2-F1
#
_cell.length_a   1.000
_cell.length_b   1.000
_cell.length_c   1.000
_cell.angle_alpha   90.00
_cell.angle_beta   90.00
_cell.angle_gamma   90.00
#
_symmetry.space_group_name_H-M   'P 1'
#
loop_
_entity.id
_entity.type
_entity.pdbx_description
1 polymer ?
#
loop_
_entity_poly.entity_id
_entity_poly.type
_entity_poly.pdbx_seq_one_letter_code
_entity_poly.pdbx_strand_id
1 'polypeptide(L)'
;EANYLRTVTDLRPEAYQGMPRNPETSQLGFAIGPKNTIYYLCHGPAIEIEGKPEVQSSVHLMTYEIDKEELTDHGPLLTDDQRRPFFTESIAIGPDDHIYTVAWVEVTDPERKTALLEARKSTGPAETEKMVYEMMLVRLPEWSDFVK
;
A
#
# COMPACT_ATOMS: atom_id res chain seq x y z
N GLU A 1 30.46 19.47 1.38
CA GLU A 1 28.99 19.61 1.37
C GLU A 1 28.29 18.24 1.34
N ALA A 2 28.55 17.36 2.30
CA ALA A 2 28.14 15.94 2.22
C ALA A 2 26.85 15.58 3.00
N ASN A 3 26.18 16.57 3.60
CA ASN A 3 25.09 16.34 4.56
C ASN A 3 23.75 16.97 4.16
N TYR A 4 23.51 17.23 2.87
CA TYR A 4 22.22 17.75 2.41
C TYR A 4 21.39 16.63 1.77
N LEU A 5 20.15 16.49 2.25
CA LEU A 5 19.12 15.73 1.55
C LEU A 5 18.81 16.45 0.24
N ARG A 6 19.13 15.82 -0.89
CA ARG A 6 18.72 16.29 -2.22
C ARG A 6 17.38 15.65 -2.58
N THR A 7 16.53 16.41 -3.26
CA THR A 7 15.36 15.81 -3.89
C THR A 7 15.80 14.78 -4.92
N VAL A 8 15.07 13.67 -5.01
CA VAL A 8 15.25 12.62 -6.04
C VAL A 8 14.21 12.75 -7.16
N THR A 9 13.51 13.89 -7.26
CA THR A 9 12.49 14.12 -8.30
C THR A 9 13.01 13.81 -9.70
N ASP A 10 14.26 14.21 -9.99
CA ASP A 10 14.89 14.01 -11.31
C ASP A 10 15.24 12.53 -11.58
N LEU A 11 15.23 11.68 -10.56
CA LEU A 11 15.45 10.23 -10.70
C LEU A 11 14.14 9.46 -10.97
N ARG A 12 12.99 10.13 -10.96
CA ARG A 12 11.70 9.48 -11.28
C ARG A 12 11.59 9.22 -12.79
N PRO A 13 10.85 8.17 -13.21
CA PRO A 13 10.47 8.00 -14.61
C PRO A 13 9.81 9.27 -15.14
N GLU A 14 10.09 9.61 -16.41
CA GLU A 14 9.64 10.85 -17.04
C GLU A 14 8.12 11.07 -16.91
N ALA A 15 7.34 9.99 -17.04
CA ALA A 15 5.88 10.00 -16.89
C ALA A 15 5.38 10.52 -15.52
N TYR A 16 6.24 10.54 -14.49
CA TYR A 16 5.88 10.90 -13.10
C TYR A 16 6.65 12.11 -12.57
N GLN A 17 7.43 12.79 -13.40
CA GLN A 17 8.09 14.04 -13.03
C GLN A 17 7.06 15.18 -12.89
N GLY A 18 7.23 16.06 -11.91
CA GLY A 18 6.29 17.15 -11.61
C GLY A 18 5.00 16.73 -10.89
N MET A 19 4.73 15.42 -10.76
CA MET A 19 3.66 14.92 -9.91
C MET A 19 4.05 14.96 -8.44
N PRO A 20 3.10 15.21 -7.51
CA PRO A 20 3.38 15.17 -6.08
C PRO A 20 3.89 13.79 -5.62
N ARG A 21 3.56 12.71 -6.33
CA ARG A 21 3.91 11.32 -6.02
C ARG A 21 4.13 10.50 -7.31
N ASN A 22 4.97 9.47 -7.24
CA ASN A 22 5.04 8.43 -8.28
C ASN A 22 4.00 7.35 -7.94
N PRO A 23 2.82 7.34 -8.57
CA PRO A 23 1.72 6.45 -8.20
C PRO A 23 2.05 4.96 -8.29
N GLU A 24 3.15 4.57 -8.94
CA GLU A 24 3.57 3.18 -9.13
C GLU A 24 4.71 2.73 -8.21
N THR A 25 5.30 3.62 -7.40
CA THR A 25 6.39 3.24 -6.47
C THR A 25 6.42 4.07 -5.18
N SER A 26 5.50 5.02 -4.99
CA SER A 26 5.54 5.94 -3.86
C SER A 26 4.80 5.41 -2.65
N GLN A 27 5.39 4.44 -1.97
CA GLN A 27 5.32 4.26 -0.51
C GLN A 27 6.05 3.00 -0.09
N LEU A 28 6.66 3.05 1.09
CA LEU A 28 7.50 1.98 1.57
C LEU A 28 7.22 1.73 3.05
N GLY A 29 6.32 0.78 3.32
CA GLY A 29 6.48 -0.05 4.51
C GLY A 29 7.46 -1.15 4.15
N PHE A 30 8.61 -1.24 4.82
CA PHE A 30 9.56 -2.33 4.62
C PHE A 30 9.99 -2.95 5.95
N ALA A 31 10.21 -4.25 5.95
CA ALA A 31 10.77 -4.99 7.07
C ALA A 31 11.69 -6.09 6.55
N ILE A 32 12.77 -6.37 7.30
CA ILE A 32 13.58 -7.57 7.08
C ILE A 32 12.89 -8.70 7.85
N GLY A 33 12.52 -9.75 7.12
CA GLY A 33 11.88 -10.95 7.66
C GLY A 33 12.83 -12.16 7.70
N PRO A 34 12.26 -13.36 7.93
CA PRO A 34 12.99 -14.63 7.85
C PRO A 34 13.69 -14.80 6.49
N LYS A 35 14.69 -15.70 6.46
CA LYS A 35 15.46 -16.07 5.24
C LYS A 35 16.15 -14.89 4.53
N ASN A 36 16.51 -13.86 5.30
CA ASN A 36 17.18 -12.67 4.78
C ASN A 36 16.38 -12.01 3.64
N THR A 37 15.05 -11.97 3.80
CA THR A 37 14.13 -11.41 2.80
C THR A 37 13.62 -10.05 3.25
N ILE A 38 13.68 -9.06 2.36
CA ILE A 38 12.98 -7.79 2.54
C ILE A 38 11.54 -7.98 2.10
N TYR A 39 10.59 -7.79 3.01
CA TYR A 39 9.17 -7.67 2.70
C TYR A 39 8.82 -6.19 2.60
N TYR A 40 8.15 -5.79 1.53
CA TYR A 40 7.70 -4.42 1.42
C TYR A 40 6.38 -4.28 0.70
N LEU A 41 5.63 -3.24 1.10
CA LEU A 41 4.39 -2.84 0.46
C LEU A 41 4.65 -1.54 -0.30
N CYS A 42 4.31 -1.55 -1.57
CA CYS A 42 4.39 -0.38 -2.43
C CYS A 42 3.15 -0.28 -3.31
N HIS A 43 2.92 0.90 -3.88
CA HIS A 43 1.98 0.97 -4.99
C HIS A 43 2.53 0.23 -6.20
N GLY A 44 1.64 -0.29 -7.03
CA GLY A 44 1.91 -0.92 -8.31
C GLY A 44 0.75 -0.67 -9.28
N PRO A 45 0.73 -1.36 -10.44
CA PRO A 45 -0.33 -1.23 -11.43
C PRO A 45 -1.73 -1.34 -10.82
N ALA A 46 -2.68 -0.58 -11.35
CA ALA A 46 -4.06 -0.66 -10.91
C ALA A 46 -4.68 -2.02 -11.26
N ILE A 47 -5.67 -2.43 -10.46
CA ILE A 47 -6.53 -3.56 -10.78
C ILE A 47 -7.98 -3.14 -10.98
N GLU A 48 -8.54 -3.59 -12.10
CA GLU A 48 -9.96 -3.47 -12.37
C GLU A 48 -10.73 -4.49 -11.55
N ILE A 49 -11.79 -4.03 -10.89
CA ILE A 49 -12.70 -4.88 -10.13
C ILE A 49 -14.09 -4.54 -10.63
N GLU A 50 -14.83 -5.56 -11.08
CA GLU A 50 -16.17 -5.40 -11.61
C GLU A 50 -17.08 -4.70 -10.58
N GLY A 51 -17.84 -3.71 -11.05
CA GLY A 51 -18.74 -2.93 -10.20
C GLY A 51 -18.05 -1.90 -9.29
N LYS A 52 -16.73 -1.72 -9.39
CA LYS A 52 -16.00 -0.69 -8.63
C LYS A 52 -15.41 0.39 -9.55
N PRO A 53 -15.25 1.63 -9.06
CA PRO A 53 -14.56 2.68 -9.80
C PRO A 53 -13.12 2.28 -10.15
N GLU A 54 -12.65 2.77 -11.29
CA GLU A 54 -11.24 2.70 -11.66
C GLU A 54 -10.38 3.47 -10.66
N VAL A 55 -9.18 2.96 -10.43
CA VAL A 55 -8.18 3.54 -9.52
C VAL A 55 -6.86 3.68 -10.26
N GLN A 56 -6.03 4.62 -9.82
CA GLN A 56 -4.75 4.90 -10.47
C GLN A 56 -3.67 3.83 -10.16
N SER A 57 -3.75 3.20 -9.00
CA SER A 57 -2.79 2.20 -8.54
C SER A 57 -3.41 1.27 -7.51
N SER A 58 -2.74 0.15 -7.26
CA SER A 58 -3.07 -0.78 -6.18
C SER A 58 -1.87 -0.99 -5.26
N VAL A 59 -2.08 -1.48 -4.03
CA VAL A 59 -0.97 -1.80 -3.12
C VAL A 59 -0.55 -3.25 -3.37
N HIS A 60 0.72 -3.48 -3.66
CA HIS A 60 1.29 -4.80 -3.90
C HIS A 60 2.12 -5.29 -2.72
N LEU A 61 2.17 -6.60 -2.51
CA LEU A 61 3.19 -7.24 -1.67
C LEU A 61 4.37 -7.66 -2.54
N MET A 62 5.56 -7.18 -2.19
CA MET A 62 6.80 -7.59 -2.84
C MET A 62 7.77 -8.19 -1.83
N THR A 63 8.55 -9.16 -2.28
CA THR A 63 9.66 -9.73 -1.52
C THR A 63 10.95 -9.66 -2.30
N TYR A 64 12.03 -9.29 -1.63
CA TYR A 64 13.38 -9.39 -2.18
C TYR A 64 14.23 -10.32 -1.31
N GLU A 65 14.54 -11.51 -1.82
CA GLU A 65 15.44 -12.47 -1.18
C GLU A 65 16.89 -12.04 -1.41
N ILE A 66 17.54 -11.47 -0.39
CA ILE A 66 18.86 -10.84 -0.53
C ILE A 66 19.91 -11.86 -0.98
N ASP A 67 19.92 -13.04 -0.39
CA ASP A 67 20.94 -14.06 -0.67
C ASP A 67 20.86 -14.61 -2.10
N LYS A 68 19.66 -14.55 -2.72
CA LYS A 68 19.41 -14.98 -4.10
C LYS A 68 19.42 -13.82 -5.10
N GLU A 69 19.46 -12.59 -4.60
CA GLU A 69 19.24 -11.36 -5.38
C GLU A 69 17.93 -11.38 -6.18
N GLU A 70 16.88 -12.04 -5.65
CA GLU A 70 15.64 -12.30 -6.37
C GLU A 70 14.51 -11.40 -5.87
N LEU A 71 13.86 -10.70 -6.80
CA LEU A 71 12.67 -9.88 -6.55
C LEU A 71 11.42 -10.61 -7.03
N THR A 72 10.40 -10.70 -6.18
CA THR A 72 9.10 -11.27 -6.51
C THR A 72 7.99 -10.28 -6.18
N ASP A 73 7.10 -10.04 -7.15
CA ASP A 73 5.83 -9.35 -6.94
C ASP A 73 4.74 -10.41 -6.72
N HIS A 74 4.15 -10.43 -5.53
CA HIS A 74 3.07 -11.35 -5.16
C HIS A 74 1.69 -10.84 -5.56
N GLY A 75 1.63 -9.67 -6.19
CA GLY A 75 0.42 -9.06 -6.70
C GLY A 75 -0.27 -8.13 -5.70
N PRO A 76 -1.45 -7.62 -6.09
CA PRO A 76 -2.19 -6.62 -5.34
C PRO A 76 -2.84 -7.21 -4.09
N LEU A 77 -2.91 -6.41 -3.04
CA LEU A 77 -3.68 -6.72 -1.85
C LEU A 77 -5.17 -6.46 -2.08
N LEU A 78 -5.96 -7.46 -1.69
CA LEU A 78 -7.42 -7.37 -1.56
C LEU A 78 -7.81 -8.03 -0.25
N THR A 79 -8.81 -7.47 0.41
CA THR A 79 -9.48 -8.19 1.50
C THR A 79 -10.32 -9.34 0.94
N ASP A 80 -10.76 -10.23 1.83
CA ASP A 80 -11.67 -11.33 1.50
C ASP A 80 -12.96 -10.84 0.80
N ASP A 81 -13.50 -9.71 1.26
CA ASP A 81 -14.64 -8.99 0.69
C ASP A 81 -14.27 -8.02 -0.45
N GLN A 82 -13.11 -8.23 -1.09
CA GLN A 82 -12.63 -7.53 -2.28
C GLN A 82 -12.39 -6.02 -2.11
N ARG A 83 -12.30 -5.50 -0.88
CA ARG A 83 -11.95 -4.11 -0.62
C ARG A 83 -10.48 -3.86 -0.88
N ARG A 84 -10.18 -2.68 -1.43
CA ARG A 84 -8.83 -2.26 -1.80
C ARG A 84 -8.15 -1.53 -0.63
N PRO A 85 -6.95 -1.94 -0.21
CA PRO A 85 -6.03 -1.05 0.48
C PRO A 85 -5.52 0.00 -0.51
N PHE A 86 -5.65 1.28 -0.19
CA PHE A 86 -5.15 2.40 -0.99
C PHE A 86 -3.78 2.88 -0.54
N PHE A 87 -3.41 2.56 0.69
CA PHE A 87 -2.29 3.17 1.36
C PHE A 87 -1.82 2.32 2.52
N THR A 88 -0.51 2.18 2.69
CA THR A 88 0.12 1.43 3.78
C THR A 88 1.41 2.13 4.19
N GLU A 89 1.61 2.38 5.48
CA GLU A 89 2.85 3.02 5.98
C GLU A 89 3.78 2.07 6.73
N SER A 90 3.29 0.89 7.08
CA SER A 90 4.01 -0.05 7.94
C SER A 90 3.82 -1.47 7.45
N ILE A 91 4.82 -2.32 7.70
CA ILE A 91 4.69 -3.77 7.57
C ILE A 91 5.45 -4.41 8.73
N ALA A 92 4.91 -5.48 9.30
CA ALA A 92 5.59 -6.28 10.31
C ALA A 92 5.17 -7.75 10.18
N ILE A 93 6.06 -8.67 10.54
CA ILE A 93 5.71 -10.08 10.73
C ILE A 93 5.39 -10.26 12.22
N GLY A 94 4.20 -10.77 12.51
CA GLY A 94 3.74 -11.03 13.86
C GLY A 94 4.38 -12.29 14.47
N PRO A 95 4.19 -12.51 15.78
CA PRO A 95 4.65 -13.74 16.44
C PRO A 95 3.89 -15.00 16.01
N ASP A 96 2.77 -14.86 15.28
CA ASP A 96 2.01 -15.93 14.65
C ASP A 96 2.37 -16.13 13.17
N ASP A 97 3.55 -15.66 12.75
CA ASP A 97 4.08 -15.72 11.39
C ASP A 97 3.27 -14.98 10.31
N HIS A 98 2.14 -14.37 10.66
CA HIS A 98 1.35 -13.58 9.72
C HIS A 98 1.98 -12.20 9.48
N ILE A 99 1.79 -11.69 8.26
CA ILE A 99 2.20 -10.33 7.92
C ILE A 99 1.08 -9.35 8.30
N TYR A 100 1.44 -8.20 8.86
CA TYR A 100 0.52 -7.17 9.30
C TYR A 100 0.90 -5.81 8.74
N THR A 101 -0.11 -5.01 8.39
CA THR A 101 0.03 -3.62 7.98
C THR A 101 -1.12 -2.78 8.52
N VAL A 102 -0.88 -1.49 8.79
CA VAL A 102 -1.96 -0.52 8.96
C VAL A 102 -2.21 0.14 7.61
N ALA A 103 -3.44 -0.01 7.12
CA ALA A 103 -3.80 0.41 5.77
C ALA A 103 -5.04 1.32 5.75
N TRP A 104 -5.13 2.15 4.73
CA TRP A 104 -6.37 2.83 4.37
C TRP A 104 -7.17 1.92 3.45
N VAL A 105 -8.21 1.29 3.99
CA VAL A 105 -9.03 0.32 3.27
C VAL A 105 -10.29 0.99 2.75
N GLU A 106 -10.64 0.72 1.49
CA GLU A 106 -11.86 1.17 0.83
C GLU A 106 -13.12 0.91 1.66
N VAL A 107 -14.05 1.85 1.66
CA VAL A 107 -15.38 1.67 2.26
C VAL A 107 -16.40 1.42 1.16
N THR A 108 -16.93 0.22 1.13
CA THR A 108 -17.91 -0.24 0.13
C THR A 108 -19.36 -0.11 0.60
N ASP A 109 -19.61 -0.17 1.90
CA ASP A 109 -20.95 -0.04 2.46
C ASP A 109 -21.47 1.42 2.35
N PRO A 110 -22.62 1.66 1.68
CA PRO A 110 -23.13 3.02 1.43
C PRO A 110 -23.51 3.79 2.70
N GLU A 111 -24.08 3.11 3.70
CA GLU A 111 -24.49 3.75 4.95
C GLU A 111 -23.25 4.17 5.76
N ARG A 112 -22.26 3.28 5.86
CA ARG A 112 -20.97 3.55 6.51
C ARG A 112 -20.23 4.67 5.80
N LYS A 113 -20.19 4.66 4.46
CA LYS A 113 -19.57 5.72 3.67
C LYS A 113 -20.20 7.09 3.97
N THR A 114 -21.53 7.15 4.04
CA THR A 114 -22.26 8.38 4.37
C THR A 114 -21.93 8.86 5.79
N ALA A 115 -21.94 7.96 6.77
CA ALA A 115 -21.60 8.29 8.15
C ALA A 115 -20.16 8.83 8.28
N LEU A 116 -19.20 8.24 7.56
CA LEU A 116 -17.80 8.70 7.55
C LEU A 116 -17.65 10.07 6.88
N LEU A 117 -18.35 10.32 5.78
CA LEU A 117 -18.33 11.62 5.11
C LEU A 117 -18.88 12.72 6.02
N GLU A 118 -20.01 12.50 6.68
CA GLU A 118 -20.58 13.47 7.62
C GLU A 118 -19.68 13.69 8.84
N ALA A 119 -19.03 12.63 9.36
CA ALA A 119 -18.07 12.77 10.45
C ALA A 119 -16.80 13.56 10.07
N ARG A 120 -16.38 13.53 8.79
CA ARG A 120 -15.17 14.20 8.30
C ARG A 120 -15.40 15.63 7.82
N LYS A 121 -16.64 16.00 7.50
CA LYS A 121 -17.03 17.24 6.81
C LYS A 121 -16.49 18.54 7.43
N SER A 122 -16.19 18.55 8.73
CA SER A 122 -15.71 19.73 9.45
C SER A 122 -14.22 19.68 9.84
N THR A 123 -13.56 18.53 9.70
CA THR A 123 -12.20 18.31 10.25
C THR A 123 -11.23 17.60 9.31
N GLY A 124 -11.73 17.04 8.20
CA GLY A 124 -10.93 16.29 7.25
C GLY A 124 -10.11 17.19 6.31
N PRO A 125 -8.91 16.78 5.89
CA PRO A 125 -8.18 17.42 4.80
C PRO A 125 -8.98 17.33 3.49
N ALA A 126 -8.88 18.35 2.62
CA ALA A 126 -9.58 18.39 1.34
C ALA A 126 -9.25 17.19 0.43
N GLU A 127 -8.06 16.60 0.58
CA GLU A 127 -7.65 15.40 -0.18
C GLU A 127 -8.51 14.17 0.15
N THR A 128 -9.19 14.17 1.29
CA THR A 128 -10.01 13.04 1.76
C THR A 128 -11.47 13.10 1.31
N GLU A 129 -11.88 14.17 0.61
CA GLU A 129 -13.25 14.33 0.10
C GLU A 129 -13.58 13.37 -1.05
N LYS A 130 -12.58 13.01 -1.87
CA LYS A 130 -12.77 12.20 -3.08
C LYS A 130 -12.73 10.69 -2.81
N MET A 131 -12.05 10.26 -1.75
CA MET A 131 -11.82 8.85 -1.41
C MET A 131 -12.12 8.62 0.06
N VAL A 132 -13.15 7.81 0.34
CA VAL A 132 -13.53 7.42 1.69
C VAL A 132 -12.88 6.07 2.00
N TYR A 133 -12.08 6.06 3.06
CA TYR A 133 -11.34 4.90 3.53
C TYR A 133 -11.39 4.82 5.05
N GLU A 134 -11.17 3.63 5.60
CA GLU A 134 -10.96 3.42 7.03
C GLU A 134 -9.53 2.98 7.29
N MET A 135 -8.96 3.45 8.40
CA MET A 135 -7.67 2.94 8.86
C MET A 135 -7.93 1.60 9.56
N MET A 136 -7.37 0.53 9.01
CA MET A 136 -7.55 -0.83 9.52
C MET A 136 -6.19 -1.50 9.73
N LEU A 137 -6.11 -2.36 10.75
CA LEU A 137 -5.06 -3.37 10.82
C LEU A 137 -5.44 -4.49 9.84
N VAL A 138 -4.63 -4.69 8.81
CA VAL A 138 -4.80 -5.73 7.80
C VAL A 138 -3.83 -6.86 8.11
N ARG A 139 -4.38 -8.09 8.19
CA ARG A 139 -3.63 -9.33 8.35
C ARG A 139 -3.54 -10.03 7.00
N LEU A 140 -2.32 -10.21 6.53
CA LEU A 140 -1.97 -10.99 5.34
C LEU A 140 -1.66 -12.44 5.77
N PRO A 141 -1.55 -13.38 4.82
CA PRO A 141 -1.11 -14.75 5.09
C PRO A 141 0.26 -14.83 5.79
N GLU A 142 0.63 -16.06 6.19
CA GLU A 142 1.93 -16.34 6.80
C GLU A 142 3.06 -16.01 5.83
N TRP A 143 4.19 -15.52 6.35
CA TRP A 143 5.33 -15.13 5.52
C TRP A 143 5.87 -16.29 4.66
N SER A 144 5.69 -17.53 5.14
CA SER A 144 6.10 -18.77 4.48
C SER A 144 5.30 -19.12 3.22
N ASP A 145 4.12 -18.52 3.04
CA ASP A 145 3.33 -18.68 1.81
C ASP A 145 4.00 -17.97 0.62
N PHE A 146 4.82 -16.97 0.90
CA PHE A 146 5.47 -16.12 -0.11
C PHE A 146 6.92 -16.50 -0.37
N VAL A 147 7.63 -17.08 0.62
CA VAL A 147 9.06 -17.39 0.53
C VAL A 147 9.37 -18.80 1.03
N LYS A 148 9.77 -19.67 0.10
CA LYS A 148 10.05 -21.09 0.34
C LYS A 148 11.44 -21.40 0.87
#